data_AF-A0A443DJH9-F1
#
_entry.id   AF-A0A443DJH9-F1
#
_cell.length_a   1.000
_cell.length_b   1.000
_cell.length_c   1.000
_cell.angle_alpha   90.00
_cell.angle_beta   90.00
_cell.angle_gamma   90.00
#
_symmetry.space_group_name_H-M   'P 1'
#
loop_
_entity.id
_entity.type
_entity.pdbx_description
1 polymer ?
#
loop_
_entity_poly.entity_id
_entity_poly.type
_entity_poly.pdbx_seq_one_letter_code
_entity_poly.pdbx_strand_id
1 'polypeptide(L)'
;MINLDRDPPAIETGIPFYRLDVTSEEDVVAVAQLIACDHGGVDIRVNNVAIARIGPSMSFPLKGWDASFAASSTFRRSMGSPMSRRGSRITRPRRP
;
A
#
# COMPACT_ATOMS: atom_id res chain seq x y z
N MET A 1 -8.20 7.61 8.84
CA MET A 1 -7.47 7.59 7.56
C MET A 1 -5.98 7.68 7.89
N ILE A 2 -5.13 6.95 7.18
CA ILE A 2 -3.67 6.95 7.39
C ILE A 2 -3.04 7.20 6.01
N ASN A 3 -2.04 8.09 5.94
CA ASN A 3 -1.30 8.35 4.71
C ASN A 3 0.01 7.56 4.69
N LEU A 4 0.30 6.95 3.54
CA LEU A 4 1.50 6.13 3.31
C LEU A 4 2.19 6.64 2.05
N ASP A 5 3.41 7.14 2.20
CA ASP A 5 4.22 7.60 1.06
C ASP A 5 5.71 7.53 1.41
N ARG A 6 6.59 7.58 0.41
CA ARG A 6 8.03 7.67 0.64
C ARG A 6 8.38 9.00 1.30
N ASP A 7 7.67 10.07 0.95
CA ASP A 7 7.97 11.42 1.43
C ASP A 7 6.80 11.98 2.26
N PRO A 8 7.09 12.77 3.31
CA PRO A 8 6.03 13.36 4.11
C PRO A 8 5.17 14.32 3.26
N PRO A 9 3.88 14.49 3.60
CA PRO A 9 3.00 15.36 2.84
C PRO A 9 3.51 16.81 2.92
N ALA A 10 3.47 17.50 1.77
CA ALA A 10 3.90 18.90 1.67
C ALA A 10 3.02 19.86 2.49
N ILE A 11 1.80 19.44 2.83
CA ILE A 11 0.85 20.19 3.66
C ILE A 11 0.51 19.31 4.86
N GLU A 12 0.58 19.88 6.05
CA GLU A 12 0.13 19.21 7.27
C GLU A 12 -1.39 19.05 7.25
N THR A 13 -1.86 17.80 7.41
CA THR A 13 -3.29 17.46 7.28
C THR A 13 -3.91 16.99 8.59
N GLY A 14 -3.11 16.83 9.67
CA GLY A 14 -3.54 16.15 10.89
C GLY A 14 -3.83 14.64 10.71
N ILE A 15 -3.58 14.09 9.52
CA ILE A 15 -3.73 12.67 9.22
C ILE A 15 -2.40 11.96 9.61
N PRO A 16 -2.44 10.86 10.38
CA PRO A 16 -1.25 10.06 10.66
C PRO A 16 -0.51 9.67 9.39
N PHE A 17 0.81 9.80 9.41
CA PHE A 17 1.68 9.50 8.28
C PHE A 17 2.70 8.42 8.66
N TYR A 18 2.86 7.41 7.80
CA TYR A 18 3.95 6.46 7.88
C TYR A 18 4.74 6.50 6.58
N ARG A 19 6.06 6.59 6.70
CA ARG A 19 6.96 6.49 5.57
C ARG A 19 6.93 5.05 5.03
N LEU A 20 6.68 4.88 3.74
CA LEU A 20 6.62 3.58 3.08
C LEU A 20 7.13 3.64 1.64
N ASP A 21 8.12 2.83 1.31
CA ASP A 21 8.47 2.46 -0.05
C ASP A 21 7.72 1.19 -0.48
N VAL A 22 6.67 1.37 -1.29
CA VAL A 22 5.84 0.26 -1.77
C VAL A 22 6.56 -0.76 -2.65
N THR A 23 7.76 -0.44 -3.16
CA THR A 23 8.56 -1.38 -3.95
C THR A 23 9.32 -2.38 -3.07
N SER A 24 9.43 -2.12 -1.76
CA SER A 24 10.06 -2.99 -0.77
C SER A 24 9.01 -3.80 0.00
N GLU A 25 9.03 -5.12 -0.16
CA GLU A 25 8.13 -6.01 0.59
C GLU A 25 8.39 -5.95 2.11
N GLU A 26 9.65 -5.86 2.52
CA GLU A 26 10.04 -5.76 3.92
C GLU A 26 9.49 -4.49 4.57
N ASP A 27 9.55 -3.37 3.85
CA ASP A 27 9.04 -2.09 4.33
C ASP A 27 7.51 -2.11 4.48
N VAL A 28 6.81 -2.70 3.50
CA VAL A 28 5.35 -2.91 3.58
C VAL A 28 4.97 -3.73 4.81
N VAL A 29 5.72 -4.80 5.11
CA VAL A 29 5.46 -5.65 6.28
C VAL A 29 5.72 -4.88 7.58
N ALA A 30 6.83 -4.15 7.67
CA ALA A 30 7.19 -3.38 8.85
C ALA A 30 6.14 -2.29 9.16
N VAL A 31 5.74 -1.51 8.16
CA VAL A 31 4.73 -0.46 8.30
C VAL A 31 3.36 -1.05 8.63
N ALA A 32 2.99 -2.19 8.04
CA ALA A 32 1.74 -2.86 8.37
C ALA A 32 1.69 -3.31 9.85
N GLN A 33 2.83 -3.75 10.41
CA GLN A 33 2.92 -4.10 11.83
C GLN A 33 2.79 -2.86 12.73
N LEU A 34 3.46 -1.75 12.38
CA LEU A 34 3.34 -0.49 13.12
C LEU A 34 1.89 0.02 13.16
N ILE A 35 1.23 0.04 12.00
CA ILE A 35 -0.19 0.43 11.91
C ILE A 35 -1.08 -0.53 12.72
N ALA A 36 -0.75 -1.82 12.76
CA ALA A 36 -1.48 -2.78 13.57
C ALA A 36 -1.30 -2.52 15.07
N CYS A 37 -0.10 -2.16 15.51
CA CYS A 37 0.17 -1.77 16.90
C CYS A 37 -0.57 -0.49 17.29
N ASP A 38 -0.54 0.53 16.43
CA ASP A 38 -1.07 1.87 16.75
C ASP A 38 -2.59 1.95 16.59
N HIS A 39 -3.17 1.16 15.68
CA HIS A 39 -4.59 1.29 15.28
C HIS A 39 -5.39 -0.02 15.33
N GLY A 40 -4.77 -1.13 15.74
CA GLY A 40 -5.43 -2.44 15.85
C GLY A 40 -5.69 -3.13 14.51
N GLY A 41 -5.08 -2.65 13.42
CA GLY A 41 -5.09 -3.27 12.09
C GLY A 41 -5.63 -2.37 10.97
N VAL A 42 -5.78 -2.94 9.76
CA VAL A 42 -6.27 -2.26 8.56
C VAL A 42 -7.54 -2.94 8.03
N ASP A 43 -8.63 -2.18 7.93
CA ASP A 43 -9.91 -2.67 7.36
C ASP A 43 -10.02 -2.40 5.87
N ILE A 44 -9.58 -1.22 5.43
CA ILE A 44 -9.69 -0.73 4.06
C ILE A 44 -8.32 -0.30 3.58
N ARG A 45 -7.95 -0.73 2.37
CA ARG A 45 -6.72 -0.31 1.68
C ARG A 45 -7.07 0.34 0.34
N VAL A 46 -6.60 1.56 0.13
CA VAL A 46 -6.66 2.24 -1.17
C VAL A 46 -5.29 2.10 -1.82
N ASN A 47 -5.18 1.31 -2.89
CA ASN A 47 -3.93 1.16 -3.62
C ASN A 47 -3.78 2.30 -4.64
N ASN A 48 -3.43 3.50 -4.15
CA ASN A 48 -3.33 4.68 -4.99
C ASN A 48 -1.92 4.88 -5.59
N VAL A 49 -0.96 4.01 -5.29
CA VAL A 49 0.42 4.21 -5.75
C VAL A 49 0.56 3.81 -7.22
N ALA A 50 0.96 4.78 -8.04
CA ALA A 50 1.25 4.60 -9.46
C ALA A 50 2.48 5.41 -9.84
N ILE A 51 3.36 4.81 -10.64
CA ILE A 51 4.44 5.52 -11.32
C ILE A 51 4.08 5.53 -12.80
N ALA A 52 3.71 6.68 -13.32
CA ALA A 52 3.45 6.84 -14.75
C ALA A 52 4.76 7.17 -15.47
N ARG A 53 5.17 6.30 -16.39
CA ARG A 53 6.24 6.58 -17.35
C ARG A 53 5.65 6.54 -18.75
N ILE A 54 5.88 7.59 -19.52
CA ILE A 54 5.25 7.80 -20.83
C ILE A 54 6.31 7.72 -21.91
N GLY A 55 6.03 6.98 -22.98
CA GLY A 55 6.85 6.94 -24.19
C GLY A 55 6.22 6.08 -25.28
N PRO A 56 6.78 6.07 -26.50
CA PRO A 56 6.20 5.33 -27.62
C PRO A 56 6.31 3.83 -27.35
N SER A 57 5.19 3.10 -27.55
CA SER A 57 5.07 1.67 -27.22
C SER A 57 6.19 0.79 -27.78
N MET A 58 6.65 1.07 -29.00
CA MET A 58 7.69 0.29 -29.69
C MET A 58 9.13 0.60 -29.24
N SER A 59 9.34 1.70 -28.51
CA SER A 59 10.67 2.18 -28.10
C SER A 59 10.79 2.37 -26.59
N PHE A 60 9.73 2.02 -25.85
CA PHE A 60 9.68 2.25 -24.42
C PHE A 60 10.63 1.30 -23.69
N PRO A 61 11.56 1.80 -22.85
CA PRO A 61 12.51 0.94 -22.18
C PRO A 61 11.83 -0.04 -21.23
N LEU A 62 12.17 -1.33 -21.31
CA LEU A 62 11.65 -2.38 -20.41
C LEU A 62 11.86 -2.03 -18.93
N LYS A 63 13.01 -1.44 -18.58
CA LYS A 63 13.28 -0.95 -17.21
C LYS A 63 12.23 0.06 -16.71
N GLY A 64 11.67 0.87 -17.61
CA GLY A 64 10.58 1.79 -17.27
C GLY A 64 9.24 1.09 -17.09
N TRP A 65 9.02 0.01 -17.84
CA TRP A 65 7.84 -0.84 -17.72
C TRP A 65 7.86 -1.59 -16.38
N ASP A 66 8.96 -2.28 -16.08
CA ASP A 66 9.13 -3.06 -14.85
C ASP A 66 8.93 -2.20 -13.59
N ALA A 67 9.49 -1.00 -13.58
CA ALA A 67 9.32 -0.06 -12.47
C ALA A 67 7.85 0.35 -12.25
N SER A 68 7.08 0.49 -13.33
CA SER A 68 5.66 0.87 -13.26
C SER A 68 4.79 -0.28 -12.72
N PHE A 69 5.11 -1.53 -13.11
CA PHE A 69 4.40 -2.72 -12.61
C PHE A 69 4.77 -3.08 -11.17
N ALA A 70 6.05 -2.98 -10.81
CA ALA A 70 6.54 -3.35 -9.48
C ALA A 70 5.86 -2.54 -8.38
N ALA A 71 5.73 -1.21 -8.55
CA ALA A 71 5.16 -0.32 -7.54
C ALA A 71 3.73 -0.73 -7.13
N SER A 72 2.85 -1.01 -8.07
CA SER A 72 1.46 -1.35 -7.76
C SER A 72 1.26 -2.82 -7.36
N SER A 73 2.11 -3.74 -7.83
CA SER A 73 1.96 -5.18 -7.58
C SER A 73 2.53 -5.65 -6.24
N THR A 74 3.66 -5.09 -5.80
CA THR A 74 4.29 -5.43 -4.51
C THR A 74 3.36 -5.11 -3.34
N PHE A 75 2.86 -3.87 -3.25
CA PHE A 75 1.91 -3.47 -2.21
C PHE A 75 0.63 -4.30 -2.23
N ARG A 76 0.15 -4.67 -3.43
CA ARG A 76 -1.02 -5.54 -3.56
C ARG A 76 -0.81 -6.86 -2.85
N ARG A 77 0.32 -7.51 -3.10
CA ARG A 77 0.66 -8.86 -2.62
C ARG A 77 0.96 -8.88 -1.12
N SER A 78 1.81 -7.98 -0.63
CA SER A 78 2.33 -8.05 0.75
C SER A 78 1.31 -7.67 1.83
N MET A 79 0.30 -6.85 1.50
CA MET A 79 -0.80 -6.50 2.43
C MET A 79 -1.91 -7.56 2.54
N GLY A 80 -1.93 -8.58 1.68
CA GLY A 80 -3.01 -9.57 1.66
C GLY A 80 -3.12 -10.41 2.94
N SER A 81 -1.99 -10.90 3.45
CA SER A 81 -1.94 -11.73 4.66
C SER A 81 -2.29 -10.95 5.94
N PRO A 82 -1.72 -9.75 6.18
CA PRO A 82 -2.09 -8.91 7.33
C PRO A 82 -3.59 -8.57 7.39
N MET A 83 -4.22 -8.26 6.25
CA MET A 83 -5.63 -7.86 6.20
C MET A 83 -6.62 -9.03 6.32
N SER A 84 -6.26 -10.22 5.83
CA SER A 84 -7.16 -11.39 5.79
C SER A 84 -7.73 -11.77 7.17
N ARG A 85 -6.91 -11.67 8.22
CA ARG A 85 -7.33 -11.97 9.60
C ARG A 85 -8.45 -11.05 10.09
N ARG A 86 -8.44 -9.77 9.72
CA ARG A 86 -9.45 -8.78 10.13
C ARG A 86 -10.67 -8.79 9.22
N GLY A 87 -10.47 -8.93 7.90
CA GLY A 87 -11.55 -9.01 6.91
C GLY A 87 -12.55 -10.15 7.17
N SER A 88 -12.06 -11.29 7.68
CA SER A 88 -12.91 -12.43 8.08
C SER A 88 -13.95 -12.10 9.18
N ARG A 89 -13.74 -11.02 9.94
CA ARG A 89 -14.65 -10.55 11.00
C ARG A 89 -15.74 -9.63 10.44
N ILE A 90 -15.49 -8.95 9.33
CA ILE A 90 -16.46 -8.08 8.62
C ILE A 90 -17.40 -8.91 7.74
N THR A 91 -16.89 -9.96 7.11
CA THR A 91 -17.68 -10.83 6.19
C THR A 91 -18.45 -11.94 6.90
N ARG A 92 -18.27 -12.12 8.21
CA ARG A 92 -19.10 -13.06 8.99
C ARG A 92 -20.53 -12.53 9.09
N PRO A 93 -21.56 -13.36 8.79
CA PRO A 93 -22.94 -12.96 9.02
C PRO A 93 -23.11 -12.61 10.51
N ARG A 94 -23.72 -11.46 10.80
CA ARG A 94 -24.13 -11.13 12.17
C ARG A 94 -25.12 -12.21 12.59
N ARG A 95 -24.82 -12.92 13.69
CA ARG A 95 -25.81 -13.83 14.29
C ARG A 95 -27.06 -12.99 14.64
N PRO A 96 -28.27 -13.52 14.39
CA PRO A 96 -29.51 -12.84 14.74
C PRO A 96 -29.59 -12.56 16.23
#